data_AF-A0A2M6YHV2-F1
#
_entry.id   AF-A0A2M6YHV2-F1
#
_cell.length_a   1.000
_cell.length_b   1.000
_cell.length_c   1.000
_cell.angle_alpha   90.00
_cell.angle_beta   90.00
_cell.angle_gamma   90.00
#
_symmetry.space_group_name_H-M   'P 1'
#
loop_
_entity.id
_entity.type
_entity.pdbx_description
1 polymer ?
#
loop_
_entity_poly.entity_id
_entity_poly.type
_entity_poly.pdbx_seq_one_letter_code
_entity_poly.pdbx_strand_id
1 'polypeptide(L)' 'MAVNTRAGRAIITGFCCNDKNFPASGTAVASGVHIDVRDAYDSIQKIRDLADIVIPIHDLAVGAKKRIPEA' A
#
# COMPACT_ATOMS: atom_id res chain seq x y z
N MET A 1 3.39 -3.57 -7.48
CA MET A 1 4.75 -3.42 -8.05
C MET A 1 5.73 -3.10 -6.93
N ALA A 2 6.90 -3.73 -6.87
CA ALA A 2 7.93 -3.44 -5.86
C ALA A 2 9.11 -2.71 -6.51
N VAL A 3 9.58 -1.63 -5.88
CA VAL A 3 10.71 -0.80 -6.32
C VAL A 3 11.68 -0.67 -5.16
N ASN A 4 12.91 -1.14 -5.33
CA ASN A 4 13.94 -0.96 -4.30
C ASN A 4 14.48 0.47 -4.38
N THR A 5 14.45 1.19 -3.26
CA THR A 5 14.95 2.56 -3.14
C THR A 5 16.04 2.61 -2.07
N ARG A 6 16.77 3.73 -1.97
CA ARG A 6 17.72 3.94 -0.87
C ARG A 6 17.04 3.98 0.51
N ALA A 7 15.76 4.31 0.59
CA ALA A 7 14.99 4.36 1.83
C ALA A 7 14.25 3.03 2.13
N GLY A 8 14.54 1.96 1.38
CA GLY A 8 13.86 0.67 1.50
C GLY A 8 13.01 0.32 0.29
N ARG A 9 12.27 -0.77 0.41
CA ARG A 9 11.39 -1.31 -0.63
C ARG A 9 10.05 -0.57 -0.63
N ALA A 10 9.82 0.19 -1.69
CA ALA A 10 8.53 0.80 -1.95
C ALA A 10 7.61 -0.19 -2.70
N ILE A 11 6.37 -0.34 -2.26
CA ILE A 11 5.36 -1.17 -2.92
C ILE A 11 4.17 -0.31 -3.36
N ILE A 12 3.94 -0.27 -4.66
CA ILE A 12 2.73 0.28 -5.28
C ILE A 12 1.67 -0.82 -5.27
N THR A 13 0.56 -0.61 -4.57
CA THR A 13 -0.37 -1.67 -4.15
C THR A 13 -1.07 -2.39 -5.29
N GLY A 14 -1.36 -1.71 -6.40
CA GLY A 14 -1.98 -2.31 -7.60
C GLY A 14 -3.45 -2.72 -7.43
N PHE A 15 -4.06 -2.43 -6.28
CA PHE A 15 -5.49 -2.62 -6.00
C PHE A 15 -6.07 -1.38 -5.32
N CYS A 16 -7.40 -1.25 -5.37
CA CYS A 16 -8.14 -0.13 -4.78
C CYS A 16 -7.88 -0.01 -3.27
N CYS A 17 -7.04 0.93 -2.84
CA CYS A 17 -6.80 1.21 -1.43
C CYS A 17 -6.21 2.61 -1.22
N ASN A 18 -6.36 3.12 0.01
CA ASN A 18 -5.78 4.37 0.50
C ASN A 18 -5.06 4.13 1.84
N ASP A 19 -4.58 5.21 2.45
CA ASP A 19 -3.92 5.22 3.75
C ASP A 19 -4.74 4.55 4.86
N LYS A 20 -6.07 4.71 4.87
CA LYS A 20 -6.95 4.10 5.88
C LYS A 20 -6.95 2.58 5.85
N ASN A 21 -6.55 1.96 4.73
CA ASN A 21 -6.38 0.51 4.64
C ASN A 21 -5.12 0.03 5.38
N PHE A 22 -4.17 0.91 5.68
CA PHE A 22 -2.91 0.59 6.36
C PHE A 22 -2.81 1.38 7.67
N PRO A 23 -3.59 1.00 8.71
CA PRO A 23 -3.56 1.73 9.98
C PRO A 23 -2.19 1.63 10.64
N ALA A 24 -1.81 2.66 11.39
CA ALA A 24 -0.54 2.71 12.11
C ALA A 24 -0.37 1.57 13.14
N SER A 25 -1.48 0.98 13.60
CA SER A 25 -1.49 -0.19 14.47
C SER A 25 -2.57 -1.17 14.03
N GLY A 26 -2.33 -2.46 14.27
CA GLY A 26 -3.22 -3.54 13.85
C GLY A 26 -2.93 -4.07 12.45
N THR A 27 -3.88 -4.86 11.93
CA THR A 27 -3.81 -5.49 10.60
C THR A 27 -4.25 -4.52 9.53
N ALA A 28 -3.73 -4.70 8.31
CA ALA A 28 -4.27 -3.97 7.17
C ALA A 28 -5.73 -4.37 6.89
N VAL A 29 -6.53 -3.46 6.36
CA VAL A 29 -7.95 -3.66 6.07
C VAL A 29 -8.11 -3.91 4.59
N ALA A 30 -8.72 -5.04 4.23
CA ALA A 30 -8.97 -5.40 2.82
C ALA A 30 -9.64 -4.26 2.04
N SER A 31 -9.33 -4.17 0.75
CA SER A 31 -10.01 -3.24 -0.17
C SER A 31 -11.52 -3.40 -0.08
N GLY A 32 -12.28 -2.31 -0.03
CA GLY A 32 -13.75 -2.37 -0.07
C GLY A 32 -14.30 -2.88 -1.41
N VAL A 33 -13.53 -2.73 -2.49
CA VAL A 33 -13.85 -3.26 -3.83
C VAL A 33 -12.95 -4.45 -4.12
N HIS A 34 -13.53 -5.65 -4.12
CA HIS A 34 -12.83 -6.91 -4.36
C HIS A 34 -13.80 -7.94 -4.95
N ILE A 35 -13.24 -8.99 -5.56
CA ILE A 35 -14.01 -10.15 -6.05
C ILE A 35 -14.03 -11.25 -4.97
N ASP A 36 -12.90 -11.47 -4.30
CA ASP A 36 -12.76 -12.37 -3.16
C ASP A 36 -12.12 -11.62 -1.97
N VAL A 37 -12.80 -11.62 -0.83
CA VAL A 37 -12.37 -10.93 0.38
C VAL A 37 -11.18 -11.60 1.05
N ARG A 38 -11.05 -12.93 0.93
CA ARG A 38 -9.95 -13.70 1.54
C ARG A 38 -8.64 -13.39 0.81
N ASP A 39 -8.65 -13.50 -0.51
CA ASP A 39 -7.50 -13.15 -1.34
C ASP A 39 -7.11 -11.67 -1.18
N ALA A 40 -8.09 -10.77 -1.07
CA ALA A 40 -7.84 -9.35 -0.82
C ALA A 40 -7.19 -9.11 0.55
N TYR A 41 -7.66 -9.80 1.59
CA TYR A 41 -7.10 -9.72 2.93
C TYR A 41 -5.67 -10.25 2.97
N ASP A 42 -5.41 -11.43 2.40
CA ASP A 42 -4.09 -12.04 2.38
C ASP A 42 -3.10 -11.19 1.56
N SER A 43 -3.55 -10.67 0.42
CA SER A 43 -2.73 -9.79 -0.43
C SER A 43 -2.34 -8.50 0.29
N ILE A 44 -3.28 -7.87 1.01
CA ILE A 44 -2.96 -6.62 1.71
C ILE A 44 -2.08 -6.84 2.94
N GLN A 45 -2.25 -7.95 3.68
CA GLN A 45 -1.31 -8.30 4.76
C GLN A 45 0.09 -8.53 4.20
N LYS A 46 0.21 -9.26 3.09
CA LYS A 46 1.49 -9.48 2.43
C LYS A 46 2.19 -8.18 2.04
N ILE A 47 1.45 -7.18 1.54
CA ILE A 47 2.05 -5.86 1.26
C ILE A 47 2.49 -5.16 2.53
N ARG A 48 1.65 -5.14 3.58
CA ARG A 48 1.98 -4.53 4.88
C ARG A 48 3.30 -5.08 5.45
N ASP A 49 3.51 -6.39 5.34
CA ASP A 49 4.68 -7.04 5.93
C ASP A 49 5.95 -6.92 5.06
N LEU A 50 5.82 -6.75 3.74
CA LEU A 50 6.95 -6.69 2.81
C LEU A 50 7.43 -5.27 2.46
N ALA A 51 6.59 -4.26 2.65
CA ALA A 51 6.86 -2.89 2.21
C ALA A 51 7.48 -2.06 3.35
N ASP A 52 8.63 -1.45 3.08
CA ASP A 52 9.13 -0.36 3.93
C ASP A 52 8.35 0.94 3.66
N ILE A 53 7.88 1.10 2.42
CA ILE A 53 7.08 2.25 1.98
C ILE A 53 5.87 1.73 1.19
N VAL A 54 4.67 1.94 1.69
CA VAL A 54 3.44 1.61 0.96
C VAL A 54 3.00 2.81 0.13
N ILE A 55 2.67 2.58 -1.15
CA ILE A 55 2.12 3.59 -2.07
C ILE A 55 0.72 3.12 -2.51
N PRO A 56 -0.34 3.50 -1.77
CA PRO A 56 -1.73 3.19 -2.12
C PRO A 56 -2.15 4.00 -3.35
N ILE A 57 -2.74 3.35 -4.35
CA ILE A 57 -3.05 4.00 -5.64
C ILE A 57 -4.24 4.95 -5.62
N HIS A 58 -5.09 4.92 -4.57
CA HIS A 58 -6.21 5.85 -4.40
C HIS A 58 -5.98 6.85 -3.26
N ASP A 59 -4.73 7.01 -2.81
CA ASP A 59 -4.39 8.03 -1.82
C ASP A 59 -4.07 9.36 -2.51
N LEU A 60 -4.84 10.41 -2.17
CA LEU A 60 -4.64 11.77 -2.69
C LEU A 60 -3.27 12.34 -2.31
N ALA A 61 -2.71 11.95 -1.16
CA ALA A 61 -1.39 12.39 -0.73
C ALA A 61 -0.29 11.90 -1.68
N VAL A 62 -0.47 10.73 -2.31
CA VAL A 62 0.45 10.22 -3.34
C VAL A 62 0.40 11.10 -4.58
N GLY A 63 -0.79 11.45 -5.06
CA GLY A 63 -0.98 12.31 -6.24
C GLY A 63 -0.44 13.74 -6.06
N ALA A 64 -0.33 14.22 -4.82
CA ALA A 64 0.25 15.53 -4.49
C ALA A 64 1.79 15.55 -4.48
N LYS A 65 2.45 14.37 -4.48
CA LYS A 65 3.91 14.26 -4.40
C LYS A 65 4.53 14.13 -5.79
N LYS A 66 5.59 14.91 -6.06
CA LYS A 66 6.39 14.78 -7.29
C LYS A 66 7.36 13.59 -7.26
N ARG A 67 7.74 13.13 -6.07
CA ARG A 67 8.72 12.07 -5.86
C ARG A 67 8.45 11.35 -4.53
N ILE A 68 8.58 10.03 -4.54
CA ILE A 68 8.50 9.14 -3.37
C ILE A 68 9.63 8.09 -3.48
N PRO A 69 10.43 7.85 -2.43
CA PRO A 69 10.60 8.69 -1.24
C PRO A 69 11.17 10.07 -1.59
N GLU A 70 10.94 11.05 -0.71
CA GLU A 70 11.47 12.41 -0.86
C GLU A 70 13.02 12.43 -0.89
N ALA A 71 13.61 13.55 -1.31
CA ALA A 71 15.04 13.68 -1.58
C ALA A 71 15.92 13.52 -0.33
#